data_AF-T0TYC1-F1
#
_entry.id   AF-T0TYC1-F1
#
_cell.length_a   1.000
_cell.length_b   1.000
_cell.length_c   1.000
_cell.angle_alpha   90.00
_cell.angle_beta   90.00
_cell.angle_gamma   90.00
#
_symmetry.space_group_name_H-M   'P 1'
#
loop_
_entity.id
_entity.type
_entity.pdbx_description
1 polymer ?
#
loop_
_entity_poly.entity_id
_entity_poly.type
_entity_poly.pdbx_seq_one_letter_code
_entity_poly.pdbx_strand_id
1 'polypeptide(L)' 'MKKAQLLLLTTDLKIYEIADQVGFEDMNYFSQRFKQVVGVTPRQYKKGEHE' A
#
# COMPACT_ATOMS: atom_id res chain seq x y z
N MET A 1 -6.71 -3.86 -4.92
CA MET A 1 -6.47 -3.50 -3.51
C MET A 1 -6.21 -4.67 -2.57
N LYS A 2 -6.94 -5.81 -2.65
CA LYS A 2 -6.68 -6.99 -1.79
C LYS A 2 -5.22 -7.49 -1.84
N LYS A 3 -4.64 -7.62 -3.05
CA LYS A 3 -3.23 -8.02 -3.25
C LYS A 3 -2.25 -7.05 -2.57
N ALA A 4 -2.49 -5.74 -2.69
CA ALA A 4 -1.65 -4.73 -2.07
C ALA A 4 -1.68 -4.80 -0.54
N GLN A 5 -2.85 -4.99 0.06
CA GLN A 5 -2.97 -5.17 1.52
C GLN A 5 -2.22 -6.42 2.00
N LEU A 6 -2.36 -7.54 1.27
CA LEU A 6 -1.64 -8.76 1.59
C LEU A 6 -0.12 -8.52 1.53
N LEU A 7 0.38 -7.95 0.43
CA LEU A 7 1.81 -7.66 0.27
C LEU A 7 2.33 -6.71 1.36
N LEU A 8 1.56 -5.71 1.77
CA LEU A 8 1.95 -4.79 2.85
C LEU A 8 2.07 -5.48 4.22
N LEU A 9 1.35 -6.58 4.45
CA LEU A 9 1.34 -7.31 5.72
C LEU A 9 2.28 -8.52 5.72
N THR A 10 2.43 -9.18 4.58
CA THR A 10 3.19 -10.43 4.47
C THR A 10 4.59 -10.23 3.93
N THR A 11 4.93 -9.04 3.43
CA THR A 11 6.23 -8.76 2.83
C THR A 11 6.83 -7.49 3.39
N ASP A 12 8.16 -7.43 3.37
CA ASP A 12 8.90 -6.23 3.73
C ASP A 12 9.23 -5.33 2.54
N LEU A 13 8.54 -5.54 1.42
CA LEU A 13 8.71 -4.73 0.21
C LEU A 13 8.43 -3.25 0.49
N LYS A 14 9.12 -2.39 -0.27
CA LYS A 14 8.86 -0.96 -0.22
C LYS A 14 7.54 -0.65 -0.92
N ILE A 15 6.91 0.46 -0.53
CA ILE A 15 5.60 0.87 -1.05
C ILE A 15 5.61 0.99 -2.58
N TYR A 16 6.71 1.46 -3.17
CA TYR A 16 6.84 1.55 -4.64
C TYR A 16 6.92 0.18 -5.31
N GLU A 17 7.55 -0.83 -4.69
CA GLU A 17 7.61 -2.19 -5.23
C GLU A 17 6.24 -2.87 -5.18
N ILE A 18 5.48 -2.59 -4.12
CA ILE A 18 4.11 -3.08 -3.99
C ILE A 18 3.21 -2.40 -5.03
N ALA A 19 3.40 -1.10 -5.28
CA ALA A 19 2.70 -0.37 -6.32
C ALA A 19 2.97 -0.99 -7.70
N ASP A 20 4.22 -1.25 -8.04
CA ASP A 20 4.62 -1.92 -9.27
C ASP A 20 3.96 -3.32 -9.39
N GLN A 21 4.04 -4.14 -8.34
CA GLN A 21 3.46 -5.49 -8.32
C GLN A 21 1.93 -5.56 -8.44
N VAL A 22 1.24 -4.46 -8.14
CA VAL A 22 -0.22 -4.35 -8.26
C VAL A 22 -0.65 -3.55 -9.49
N GLY A 23 0.29 -3.19 -10.38
CA GLY A 23 0.05 -2.56 -11.67
C GLY A 23 -0.08 -1.04 -11.61
N PHE A 24 0.56 -0.40 -10.63
CA PHE A 24 0.62 1.05 -10.50
C PHE A 24 2.03 1.55 -10.84
N GLU A 25 2.13 2.37 -11.89
CA GLU A 25 3.37 3.04 -12.27
C GLU A 25 3.75 4.14 -11.26
N ASP A 26 2.75 4.80 -10.68
CA ASP A 26 2.94 5.91 -9.74
C ASP A 26 2.64 5.51 -8.28
N MET A 27 3.67 5.54 -7.43
CA MET A 27 3.54 5.30 -5.99
C MET A 27 2.59 6.32 -5.32
N ASN A 28 2.60 7.58 -5.79
CA ASN A 28 1.71 8.63 -5.26
C ASN A 28 0.25 8.31 -5.58
N TYR A 29 -0.03 7.89 -6.82
CA TYR A 29 -1.37 7.50 -7.24
C TYR A 29 -1.84 6.25 -6.49
N PHE A 30 -0.98 5.24 -6.37
CA PHE A 30 -1.24 4.07 -5.55
C PHE A 30 -1.58 4.45 -4.11
N SER A 31 -0.79 5.33 -3.48
CA SER A 31 -0.99 5.74 -2.09
C SER A 31 -2.32 6.47 -1.89
N GLN A 32 -2.68 7.37 -2.81
CA GLN A 32 -3.98 8.06 -2.78
C GLN A 32 -5.14 7.08 -2.95
N ARG A 33 -5.07 6.22 -3.98
CA ARG A 33 -6.11 5.21 -4.23
C ARG A 33 -6.24 4.22 -3.08
N PHE A 34 -5.11 3.78 -2.52
CA PHE A 34 -5.10 2.88 -1.38
C PHE A 34 -5.75 3.54 -0.16
N LYS A 35 -5.41 4.80 0.15
CA LYS A 35 -6.07 5.55 1.23
C LYS A 35 -7.56 5.73 0.99
N GLN A 36 -8.00 6.00 -0.24
CA GLN A 36 -9.43 6.12 -0.56
C GLN A 36 -10.19 4.81 -0.36
N VAL A 37 -9.57 3.66 -0.65
CA VAL A 37 -10.22 2.35 -0.55
C VAL A 37 -10.12 1.74 0.85
N VAL A 38 -8.99 1.93 1.54
CA VAL A 38 -8.67 1.30 2.84
C VAL A 38 -8.88 2.26 4.01
N GLY A 39 -8.93 3.56 3.76
CA GLY A 39 -9.06 4.61 4.78
C GLY A 39 -7.72 5.14 5.32
N VAL A 40 -6.66 4.35 5.23
CA VAL A 40 -5.31 4.70 5.71
C VAL A 40 -4.27 4.61 4.60
N THR A 41 -3.14 5.31 4.76
CA THR A 41 -2.06 5.23 3.76
C THR A 41 -1.40 3.85 3.79
N PRO A 42 -0.84 3.36 2.66
CA PRO A 42 -0.18 2.05 2.63
C PRO A 42 1.02 1.98 3.60
N ARG A 43 1.69 3.12 3.85
CA ARG A 43 2.75 3.23 4.84
C ARG A 43 2.27 3.08 6.28
N GLN A 44 1.13 3.69 6.64
CA GLN A 44 0.49 3.48 7.94
C GLN A 44 0.04 2.02 8.10
N TYR A 45 -0.58 1.47 7.05
CA TYR A 45 -1.04 0.08 7.03
C TYR A 45 0.10 -0.92 7.23
N LYS A 46 1.26 -0.70 6.61
CA LYS A 46 2.47 -1.53 6.80
C LYS A 46 3.08 -1.39 8.20
N LYS A 47 3.13 -0.16 8.74
CA LYS A 47 3.78 0.10 10.03
C LYS A 47 2.95 -0.40 11.22
N GLY A 48 1.67 -0.72 11.02
CA GLY A 48 0.76 -1.15 12.10
C GLY A 48 0.45 -0.04 13.10
N GLU A 49 0.78 1.22 12.76
CA GLU A 49 0.59 2.35 13.67
C GLU A 49 -0.86 2.81 13.55
N HIS A 50 -1.67 2.36 14.50
CA HIS A 50 -2.86 3.08 14.94
C HIS A 50 -2.37 4.22 15.86
N GLU A 51 -2.39 5.45 15.37
CA GLU A 51 -2.50 6.64 16.23
C GLU A 51 -3.98 6.96 16.44
#